data_AF-A0A382RDX1-F1
#
_entry.id   AF-A0A382RDX1-F1
#
_cell.length_a   1.000
_cell.length_b   1.000
_cell.length_c   1.000
_cell.angle_alpha   90.00
_cell.angle_beta   90.00
_cell.angle_gamma   90.00
#
_symmetry.space_group_name_H-M   'P 1'
#
loop_
_entity.id
_entity.type
_entity.pdbx_description
1 polymer ?
#
loop_
_entity_poly.entity_id
_entity_poly.type
_entity_poly.pdbx_seq_one_letter_code
_entity_poly.pdbx_strand_id
1 'polypeptide(L)'
;MKTEVWAMGKALSIEKDIIDAPPTDGLWADGRTDADQLGMDYEEIEEAMYIDKYPDGEGLVEVTDNMRLNVEKYRKLRAKTLHKMNPIPVCTLSSTK
;
A
#
# COMPACT_ATOMS: atom_id res chain seq x y z
N MET A 1 5.29 -5.09 4.86
CA MET A 1 4.65 -5.32 3.56
C MET A 1 3.60 -6.42 3.67
N LYS A 2 2.56 -6.44 2.83
CA LYS A 2 1.55 -7.52 2.79
C LYS A 2 2.18 -8.85 2.38
N THR A 3 3.11 -8.83 1.44
CA THR A 3 3.87 -10.03 1.03
C THR A 3 4.60 -10.70 2.20
N GLU A 4 5.17 -9.91 3.10
CA GLU A 4 5.81 -10.40 4.34
C GLU A 4 4.79 -11.04 5.30
N VAL A 5 3.56 -10.51 5.38
CA VAL A 5 2.49 -11.11 6.19
C VAL A 5 2.10 -12.47 5.63
N TRP A 6 1.99 -12.63 4.31
CA TRP A 6 1.77 -13.95 3.70
C TRP A 6 2.93 -14.92 3.95
N ALA A 7 4.17 -14.45 3.85
CA ALA A 7 5.36 -15.26 4.16
C ALA A 7 5.35 -15.73 5.63
N MET A 8 5.01 -14.84 6.55
CA MET A 8 4.84 -15.17 7.96
C MET A 8 3.69 -16.17 8.18
N GLY A 9 2.56 -16.01 7.52
CA GLY A 9 1.43 -16.94 7.63
C GLY A 9 1.79 -18.36 7.17
N LYS A 10 2.56 -18.48 6.08
CA LYS A 10 3.12 -19.76 5.62
C LYS A 10 4.08 -20.37 6.66
N ALA A 11 4.97 -19.56 7.23
CA ALA A 11 5.90 -20.01 8.27
C ALA A 11 5.19 -20.49 9.54
N LEU A 12 4.06 -19.87 9.89
CA LEU A 12 3.22 -20.24 11.03
C LEU A 12 2.25 -21.39 10.73
N SER A 13 2.30 -21.98 9.52
CA SER A 13 1.41 -23.07 9.11
C SER A 13 -0.09 -22.71 9.21
N ILE A 14 -0.45 -21.48 8.83
CA ILE A 14 -1.85 -21.10 8.64
C ILE A 14 -2.43 -21.90 7.46
N GLU A 15 -3.71 -22.26 7.57
CA GLU A 15 -4.44 -23.05 6.56
C GLU A 15 -4.28 -22.45 5.16
N LYS A 16 -4.04 -23.31 4.16
CA LYS A 16 -3.78 -22.89 2.78
C LYS A 16 -4.92 -22.08 2.20
N ASP A 17 -6.16 -22.48 2.48
CA ASP A 17 -7.36 -21.79 2.02
C ASP A 17 -7.45 -20.34 2.54
N ILE A 18 -6.85 -20.03 3.70
CA ILE A 18 -6.78 -18.66 4.23
C ILE A 18 -5.67 -17.86 3.54
N ILE A 19 -4.52 -18.48 3.29
CA ILE A 19 -3.37 -17.81 2.67
C ILE A 19 -3.64 -17.50 1.19
N ASP A 20 -4.27 -18.43 0.48
CA ASP A 20 -4.54 -18.33 -0.96
C ASP A 20 -5.84 -17.56 -1.28
N ALA A 21 -6.68 -17.28 -0.28
CA ALA A 21 -7.87 -16.48 -0.46
C ALA A 21 -7.51 -15.08 -0.99
N PRO A 22 -8.18 -14.58 -2.05
CA PRO A 22 -8.02 -13.20 -2.50
C PRO A 22 -8.31 -12.23 -1.34
N PRO A 23 -7.44 -11.23 -1.09
CA PRO A 23 -7.69 -10.23 -0.06
C PRO A 23 -8.97 -9.43 -0.34
N THR A 24 -9.82 -9.31 0.67
CA THR A 24 -11.05 -8.51 0.63
C THR A 24 -11.23 -7.76 1.96
N ASP A 25 -11.86 -6.59 1.92
CA ASP A 25 -12.20 -5.81 3.12
C ASP A 25 -13.45 -6.35 3.86
N GLY A 26 -14.19 -7.27 3.24
CA GLY A 26 -15.42 -7.85 3.79
C GLY A 26 -16.58 -6.84 3.95
N LEU A 27 -16.49 -5.65 3.34
CA LEU A 27 -17.50 -4.59 3.49
C LEU A 27 -18.67 -4.72 2.51
N TRP A 28 -18.46 -5.43 1.40
CA TRP A 28 -19.43 -5.51 0.30
C TRP A 28 -19.82 -6.95 0.00
N ALA A 29 -21.10 -7.17 -0.31
CA ALA A 29 -21.63 -8.47 -0.69
C ALA A 29 -21.25 -8.91 -2.12
N ASP A 30 -20.68 -8.00 -2.92
CA ASP A 30 -20.26 -8.28 -4.30
C ASP A 30 -18.88 -8.96 -4.40
N GLY A 31 -18.18 -9.14 -3.27
CA GLY A 31 -16.94 -9.90 -3.22
C GLY A 31 -15.77 -9.24 -3.92
N ARG A 32 -15.83 -7.92 -4.18
CA ARG A 32 -14.71 -7.19 -4.78
C ARG A 32 -13.44 -7.35 -3.92
N THR A 33 -12.31 -7.56 -4.59
CA THR A 33 -11.02 -7.72 -3.93
C THR A 33 -10.34 -6.39 -3.64
N ASP A 34 -9.36 -6.40 -2.75
CA ASP A 34 -8.53 -5.22 -2.49
C ASP A 34 -7.84 -4.74 -3.77
N ALA A 35 -7.43 -5.67 -4.65
CA ALA A 35 -6.85 -5.35 -5.95
C ALA A 35 -7.86 -4.64 -6.89
N ASP A 36 -9.13 -5.08 -6.92
CA ASP A 36 -10.18 -4.42 -7.70
C ASP A 36 -10.42 -2.98 -7.22
N GLN A 37 -10.33 -2.75 -5.90
CA GLN A 37 -10.54 -1.43 -5.31
C GLN A 37 -9.35 -0.49 -5.50
N LEU A 38 -8.13 -1.02 -5.39
CA LEU A 38 -6.88 -0.25 -5.49
C LEU A 38 -6.41 -0.07 -6.94
N GLY A 39 -6.85 -0.95 -7.85
CA GLY A 39 -6.46 -0.99 -9.25
C GLY A 39 -5.01 -1.44 -9.48
N MET A 40 -4.41 -2.10 -8.48
CA MET A 40 -3.06 -2.67 -8.45
C MET A 40 -3.05 -3.82 -7.45
N ASP A 41 -2.23 -4.85 -7.70
CA ASP A 41 -1.99 -5.88 -6.70
C ASP A 41 -1.01 -5.42 -5.60
N TYR A 42 -0.83 -6.25 -4.57
CA TYR A 42 0.01 -5.88 -3.44
C TYR A 42 1.49 -5.79 -3.80
N GLU A 43 1.96 -6.68 -4.66
CA GLU A 43 3.33 -6.71 -5.16
C GLU A 43 3.66 -5.41 -5.93
N GLU A 44 2.79 -4.98 -6.84
CA GLU A 44 2.91 -3.72 -7.58
C GLU A 44 2.89 -2.50 -6.67
N ILE A 45 2.02 -2.50 -5.65
CA ILE A 45 1.94 -1.40 -4.67
C ILE A 45 3.24 -1.33 -3.84
N GLU A 46 3.73 -2.47 -3.36
CA GLU A 46 4.95 -2.53 -2.55
C GLU A 46 6.19 -2.12 -3.35
N GLU A 47 6.26 -2.51 -4.62
CA GLU A 47 7.29 -2.07 -5.55
C GLU A 47 7.21 -0.55 -5.78
N ALA A 48 6.01 -0.02 -6.04
CA ALA A 48 5.79 1.42 -6.18
C ALA A 48 6.16 2.19 -4.91
N MET A 49 5.86 1.65 -3.72
CA MET A 49 6.27 2.20 -2.43
C MET A 49 7.79 2.24 -2.27
N TYR A 50 8.48 1.17 -2.70
CA TYR A 50 9.94 1.09 -2.63
C TYR A 50 10.59 2.13 -3.55
N ILE A 51 10.17 2.21 -4.82
CA ILE A 51 10.70 3.18 -5.78
C ILE A 51 10.42 4.61 -5.33
N ASP A 52 9.22 4.89 -4.82
CA ASP A 52 8.88 6.25 -4.33
C ASP A 52 9.76 6.67 -3.14
N LYS A 53 10.13 5.71 -2.28
CA LYS A 53 10.99 5.94 -1.13
C LYS A 53 12.46 6.13 -1.52
N TYR A 54 12.91 5.47 -2.59
CA TYR A 54 14.30 5.47 -3.06
C TYR A 54 14.41 5.90 -4.54
N PRO A 55 14.06 7.16 -4.88
CA PRO A 55 13.93 7.61 -6.26
C PRO A 55 15.27 7.62 -7.04
N ASP A 56 16.39 7.75 -6.34
CA ASP A 56 17.74 7.79 -6.91
C ASP A 56 18.41 6.40 -7.02
N GLY A 57 17.63 5.33 -6.78
CA GLY A 57 18.09 3.98 -7.05
C GLY A 57 19.21 3.51 -6.11
N GLU A 58 19.03 3.66 -4.79
CA GLU A 58 19.75 2.81 -3.84
C GLU A 58 19.30 1.34 -4.03
N GLY A 59 19.83 0.70 -5.09
CA GLY A 59 19.80 -0.74 -5.30
C GLY A 59 18.88 -1.26 -6.41
N LEU A 60 19.53 -1.64 -7.53
CA LEU A 60 19.39 -2.93 -8.23
C LEU A 60 18.31 -3.18 -9.31
N VAL A 61 17.34 -2.30 -9.57
CA VAL A 61 16.31 -2.57 -10.60
C VAL A 61 16.17 -1.43 -11.60
N GLU A 62 16.26 -1.77 -12.89
CA GLU A 62 15.93 -0.85 -13.98
C GLU A 62 14.43 -0.52 -13.93
N VAL A 63 14.10 0.73 -13.62
CA VAL A 63 12.71 1.16 -13.52
C VAL A 63 12.12 1.27 -14.93
N THR A 64 11.15 0.40 -15.22
CA THR A 64 10.38 0.42 -16.48
C THR A 64 9.32 1.52 -16.49
N ASP A 65 8.76 1.81 -17.66
CA ASP A 65 7.67 2.80 -17.77
C ASP A 65 6.39 2.36 -17.05
N ASN A 66 6.11 1.05 -16.99
CA ASN A 66 4.97 0.54 -16.22
C ASN A 66 5.16 0.78 -14.71
N MET A 67 6.37 0.57 -14.19
CA MET A 67 6.68 0.84 -12.79
C MET A 67 6.54 2.33 -12.47
N ARG A 68 6.98 3.23 -13.37
CA ARG A 68 6.74 4.69 -13.24
C ARG A 68 5.26 5.01 -13.16
N LEU A 69 4.43 4.40 -14.01
CA LEU A 69 2.98 4.59 -13.99
C LEU A 69 2.37 4.10 -12.66
N ASN A 70 2.81 2.95 -12.15
CA ASN A 70 2.34 2.43 -10.85
C ASN A 70 2.76 3.34 -9.68
N VAL A 71 3.97 3.92 -9.71
CA VAL A 71 4.40 4.94 -8.74
C VAL A 71 3.49 6.17 -8.78
N GLU A 72 3.09 6.64 -9.96
CA GLU A 72 2.15 7.76 -10.07
C GLU A 72 0.77 7.44 -9.50
N LYS A 73 0.23 6.23 -9.78
CA LYS A 73 -1.04 5.76 -9.19
C LYS A 73 -0.94 5.71 -7.66
N TYR A 74 0.13 5.12 -7.15
CA TYR A 74 0.41 5.04 -5.71
C TYR A 74 0.48 6.44 -5.06
N ARG A 75 1.24 7.38 -5.64
CA ARG A 75 1.34 8.76 -5.13
C ARG A 75 -0.02 9.44 -5.03
N LYS A 76 -0.87 9.28 -6.04
CA LYS A 76 -2.24 9.83 -6.06
C LYS A 76 -3.10 9.24 -4.93
N LEU A 77 -3.03 7.92 -4.72
CA LEU A 77 -3.75 7.24 -3.64
C LEU A 77 -3.24 7.68 -2.26
N ARG A 78 -1.92 7.71 -2.08
CA ARG A 78 -1.26 8.10 -0.83
C ARG A 78 -1.61 9.54 -0.45
N ALA A 79 -1.51 10.47 -1.39
CA ALA A 79 -1.82 11.88 -1.14
C ALA A 79 -3.23 12.08 -0.58
N LYS A 80 -4.23 11.34 -1.11
CA LYS A 80 -5.62 11.38 -0.63
C LYS A 80 -5.80 10.76 0.75
N THR A 81 -4.96 9.82 1.13
CA THR A 81 -5.10 9.02 2.37
C THR A 81 -4.17 9.44 3.50
N LEU A 82 -3.25 10.38 3.26
CA LEU A 82 -2.29 10.87 4.28
C LEU A 82 -2.96 11.39 5.56
N HIS A 83 -4.18 11.90 5.48
CA HIS A 83 -4.96 12.33 6.65
C HIS A 83 -5.29 11.18 7.63
N LYS A 84 -5.22 9.92 7.18
CA LYS A 84 -5.39 8.72 8.04
C LYS A 84 -4.13 8.38 8.83
N MET A 85 -2.98 8.88 8.39
CA MET A 85 -1.66 8.63 9.00
C MET A 85 -1.19 9.82 9.84
N ASN A 86 -1.47 11.03 9.37
CA ASN A 86 -1.09 12.25 10.07
C ASN A 86 -2.04 12.52 11.24
N PRO A 87 -1.54 13.07 12.36
CA PRO A 87 -2.40 13.53 13.45
C PRO A 87 -3.46 14.53 12.95
N ILE A 88 -4.59 14.56 13.66
CA ILE A 88 -5.65 15.53 13.40
C ILE A 88 -5.05 16.94 13.48
N PRO A 89 -5.21 17.79 12.45
CA PRO A 89 -4.69 19.16 12.48
C PRO A 89 -5.28 19.94 13.66
N VAL A 90 -4.42 20.53 14.48
CA VAL A 90 -4.81 21.34 15.65
C VAL A 90 -4.44 22.80 15.41
N CYS A 91 -5.38 23.72 15.63
CA CYS A 91 -5.11 25.15 15.62
C CYS A 91 -4.43 25.56 16.93
N THR A 92 -3.21 26.08 16.85
CA THR A 92 -2.49 26.65 18.01
C THR A 92 -2.66 28.16 18.02
N LEU A 93 -3.33 28.68 19.05
CA LEU A 93 -3.41 30.12 19.29
C LEU A 93 -2.22 30.54 20.14
N SER A 94 -1.38 31.43 19.64
CA SER A 94 -0.36 32.07 20.48
C SER A 94 -1.05 33.02 21.45
N SER A 95 -0.80 32.85 22.75
CA SER A 95 -1.26 33.82 23.75
C SER A 95 -0.52 35.13 23.50
N THR A 96 -1.26 36.14 23.03
CA THR A 96 -0.75 37.51 22.94
C THR A 96 -0.47 37.99 24.37
N LYS A 97 0.76 38.46 24.63
CA LYS A 97 1.11 39.16 25.87
C LYS A 97 0.44 40.52 25.93
#